data_AF-A0AAV5T5C7-F1
#
_entry.id   AF-A0AAV5T5C7-F1
#
_cell.length_a   1.000
_cell.length_b   1.000
_cell.length_c   1.000
_cell.angle_alpha   90.00
_cell.angle_beta   90.00
_cell.angle_gamma   90.00
#
_symmetry.space_group_name_H-M   'P 1'
#
loop_
_entity.id
_entity.type
_entity.pdbx_description
1 polymer ?
#
loop_
_entity_poly.entity_id
_entity_poly.type
_entity_poly.pdbx_seq_one_letter_code
_entity_poly.pdbx_strand_id
1 'polypeptide(L)'
;QIRIFNDFTLRCNNFRAVSFLPRAPQRTLKDIIPDIKFHSNPDDKYEHWTASDARRLMSKMLTIDPDLCTIADALRDPYVNCWHQEQLENAPLTSPGYDRSLDANKLPLSEWKCDNFLSRILKND
;
A
#
# COMPACT_ATOMS: atom_id res chain seq x y z
N GLN A 1 -14.21 10.15 9.10
CA GLN A 1 -14.46 11.28 8.16
C GLN A 1 -13.30 11.31 7.18
N ILE A 2 -13.62 11.18 5.89
CA ILE A 2 -12.75 11.24 4.70
C ILE A 2 -11.99 12.55 4.48
N ARG A 3 -10.92 12.89 5.22
CA ARG A 3 -10.07 14.05 4.85
C ARG A 3 -9.22 13.68 3.63
N ILE A 4 -9.83 13.78 2.44
CA ILE A 4 -9.19 13.32 1.20
C ILE A 4 -8.42 14.46 0.50
N PHE A 5 -8.62 15.74 0.83
CA PHE A 5 -8.20 16.80 -0.11
C PHE A 5 -7.49 18.03 0.45
N ASN A 6 -7.20 18.13 1.75
CA ASN A 6 -6.71 19.40 2.27
C ASN A 6 -5.19 19.54 2.39
N ASP A 7 -4.39 18.48 2.56
CA ASP A 7 -2.95 18.64 2.88
C ASP A 7 -1.98 18.02 1.87
N PHE A 8 -2.36 16.93 1.20
CA PHE A 8 -1.53 16.26 0.17
C PHE A 8 -0.98 17.19 -0.92
N THR A 9 -1.75 18.21 -1.32
CA THR A 9 -1.34 19.18 -2.34
C THR A 9 -0.06 19.94 -2.00
N LEU A 10 0.23 20.20 -0.72
CA LEU A 10 1.37 21.04 -0.32
C LEU A 10 2.72 20.35 -0.52
N ARG A 11 2.76 19.01 -0.57
CA ARG A 11 4.01 18.23 -0.63
C ARG A 11 4.39 17.77 -2.04
N CYS A 12 3.45 17.78 -2.98
CA CYS A 12 3.72 17.47 -4.38
C CYS A 12 4.14 18.76 -5.13
N ASN A 13 5.29 18.74 -5.80
CA ASN A 13 5.81 19.81 -6.67
C ASN A 13 4.86 20.20 -7.86
N ASN A 14 3.66 19.62 -7.91
CA ASN A 14 2.61 19.86 -8.91
C ASN A 14 1.35 20.53 -8.32
N PHE A 15 1.45 21.24 -7.19
CA PHE A 15 0.34 21.97 -6.54
C PHE A 15 -0.52 22.74 -7.56
N ARG A 16 0.14 23.41 -8.51
CA ARG A 16 -0.51 24.24 -9.53
C ARG A 16 -1.40 23.44 -10.48
N ALA A 17 -1.05 22.21 -10.85
CA ALA A 17 -1.90 21.41 -11.74
C ALA A 17 -3.09 20.79 -10.99
N VAL A 18 -2.87 20.38 -9.74
CA VAL A 18 -3.89 19.74 -8.91
C VAL A 18 -4.96 20.73 -8.46
N SER A 19 -4.60 21.98 -8.17
CA SER A 19 -5.56 23.02 -7.75
C SER A 19 -6.55 23.42 -8.83
N PHE A 20 -6.25 23.19 -10.11
CA PHE A 20 -7.18 23.44 -11.22
C PHE A 20 -8.13 22.28 -11.51
N LEU A 21 -7.95 21.13 -10.85
CA LEU A 21 -8.88 20.01 -11.02
C LEU A 21 -10.22 20.33 -10.37
N PRO A 22 -11.34 19.91 -10.98
CA PRO A 22 -12.65 20.09 -10.37
C PRO A 22 -12.71 19.34 -9.03
N ARG A 23 -13.28 20.00 -8.01
CA ARG A 23 -13.39 19.42 -6.68
C ARG A 23 -14.33 18.21 -6.72
N ALA A 24 -13.79 17.02 -6.45
CA ALA A 24 -14.59 15.81 -6.34
C ALA A 24 -15.53 15.89 -5.13
N PRO A 25 -16.78 15.38 -5.24
CA PRO A 25 -17.68 15.31 -4.10
C PRO A 25 -17.09 14.38 -3.03
N GLN A 26 -17.19 14.79 -1.77
CA GLN A 26 -16.79 13.95 -0.65
C GLN A 26 -17.79 12.79 -0.53
N ARG A 27 -17.28 11.55 -0.54
CA ARG A 27 -18.06 10.33 -0.30
C ARG A 27 -17.56 9.66 0.96
N THR A 28 -18.46 9.07 1.74
CA THR A 28 -18.05 8.28 2.90
C THR A 28 -17.63 6.88 2.45
N LEU A 29 -16.81 6.19 3.25
CA LEU A 29 -16.44 4.81 2.95
C LEU A 29 -17.64 3.87 2.93
N LYS A 30 -18.73 4.20 3.62
CA LYS A 30 -19.97 3.42 3.57
C LYS A 30 -20.66 3.54 2.20
N ASP A 31 -20.55 4.70 1.54
CA ASP A 31 -21.12 4.92 0.21
C ASP A 31 -20.27 4.25 -0.87
N ILE A 32 -18.94 4.28 -0.71
CA ILE A 32 -18.00 3.66 -1.64
C ILE A 32 -18.02 2.13 -1.49
N ILE A 33 -18.09 1.65 -0.25
CA ILE A 33 -18.04 0.24 0.12
C ILE A 33 -19.25 -0.11 0.99
N PRO A 34 -20.43 -0.30 0.36
CA PRO A 34 -21.67 -0.59 1.07
C PRO A 34 -21.66 -2.01 1.66
N ASP A 35 -22.50 -2.21 2.68
CA ASP A 35 -22.61 -3.50 3.40
C ASP A 35 -22.99 -4.67 2.48
N ILE A 36 -23.66 -4.40 1.36
CA ILE A 36 -24.03 -5.41 0.35
C ILE A 36 -22.82 -6.03 -0.37
N LYS A 37 -21.64 -5.39 -0.26
CA LYS A 37 -20.37 -5.94 -0.78
C LYS A 37 -19.70 -6.89 0.20
N PHE A 38 -20.20 -6.97 1.43
CA PHE A 38 -19.71 -7.88 2.45
C PHE A 38 -20.69 -9.04 2.63
N HIS A 39 -20.18 -10.18 3.08
CA HIS A 39 -21.03 -11.30 3.45
C HIS A 39 -21.91 -10.89 4.63
N SER A 40 -23.22 -11.05 4.50
CA SER A 40 -24.19 -10.66 5.55
C SER A 40 -24.15 -11.58 6.78
N ASN A 41 -23.57 -12.77 6.63
CA ASN A 41 -23.36 -13.71 7.72
C ASN A 41 -21.86 -14.00 7.79
N PRO A 42 -21.07 -13.20 8.55
CA PRO A 42 -19.71 -13.60 8.84
C PRO A 42 -19.77 -14.94 9.58
N ASP A 43 -18.93 -15.89 9.20
CA ASP A 43 -18.79 -17.11 9.99
C ASP A 43 -18.46 -16.69 11.44
N ASP A 44 -19.30 -17.08 12.42
CA ASP A 44 -19.17 -16.73 13.86
C ASP A 44 -17.80 -17.12 14.46
N LYS A 45 -16.95 -17.81 13.70
CA LYS A 45 -15.56 -18.13 14.03
C LYS A 45 -14.64 -16.92 14.11
N TYR A 46 -14.97 -15.81 13.44
CA TYR A 46 -14.09 -14.64 13.35
C TYR A 46 -14.83 -13.36 13.75
N GLU A 47 -14.76 -13.03 15.05
CA GLU A 47 -15.42 -11.87 15.67
C GLU A 47 -15.10 -10.53 14.97
N HIS A 48 -13.95 -10.43 14.33
CA HIS A 48 -13.46 -9.20 13.67
C HIS A 48 -13.63 -9.17 12.15
N TRP A 49 -14.32 -10.14 11.53
CA TRP A 49 -14.58 -10.15 10.08
C TRP A 49 -15.89 -9.46 9.72
N THR A 50 -16.11 -8.30 10.33
CA THR A 50 -17.29 -7.49 10.07
C THR A 50 -17.02 -6.47 8.95
N ALA A 51 -18.08 -6.07 8.25
CA ALA A 51 -18.01 -4.94 7.30
C ALA A 51 -17.52 -3.64 7.97
N SER A 52 -17.73 -3.51 9.28
CA SER A 52 -17.25 -2.38 10.07
C SER A 52 -15.73 -2.40 10.20
N ASP A 53 -15.15 -3.54 10.58
CA ASP A 53 -13.71 -3.71 10.76
C ASP A 53 -12.94 -3.57 9.45
N ALA A 54 -13.47 -4.15 8.37
CA ALA A 54 -12.90 -3.97 7.04
C ALA A 54 -12.85 -2.49 6.63
N ARG A 55 -13.93 -1.74 6.85
CA ARG A 55 -13.98 -0.30 6.55
C ARG A 55 -13.08 0.52 7.45
N ARG A 56 -12.92 0.13 8.72
CA ARG A 56 -12.01 0.79 9.66
C ARG A 56 -10.56 0.67 9.19
N LEU A 57 -10.14 -0.51 8.75
CA LEU A 57 -8.81 -0.73 8.17
C LEU A 57 -8.63 0.07 6.86
N MET A 58 -9.59 -0.05 5.93
CA MET A 58 -9.53 0.68 4.65
C MET A 58 -9.52 2.20 4.84
N SER A 59 -10.16 2.73 5.90
CA SER A 59 -10.11 4.16 6.22
C SER A 59 -8.73 4.63 6.66
N LYS A 60 -7.91 3.75 7.24
CA LYS A 60 -6.53 4.07 7.60
C LYS A 60 -5.61 3.98 6.36
N MET A 61 -5.85 2.98 5.49
CA MET A 61 -5.03 2.72 4.30
C MET A 61 -5.29 3.66 3.12
N LEU A 62 -6.54 4.05 2.87
CA LEU A 62 -6.96 4.89 1.74
C LEU A 62 -6.87 6.40 2.06
N THR A 63 -5.98 6.77 2.99
CA THR A 63 -5.74 8.17 3.35
C THR A 63 -4.80 8.78 2.32
N ILE A 64 -5.13 9.98 1.82
CA ILE A 64 -4.27 10.65 0.84
C ILE A 64 -3.07 11.31 1.53
N ASP A 65 -3.26 11.82 2.75
CA ASP A 65 -2.20 12.46 3.51
C ASP A 65 -1.09 11.45 3.90
N PRO A 66 0.19 11.90 3.96
CA PRO A 66 1.36 11.03 4.07
C PRO A 66 1.49 10.31 5.42
N ASP A 67 0.69 10.65 6.42
CA ASP A 67 0.59 9.93 7.70
C ASP A 67 -0.23 8.64 7.53
N LEU A 68 0.18 7.83 6.55
CA LEU A 68 -0.38 6.54 6.21
C LEU A 68 -0.09 5.54 7.32
N CYS A 69 -1.04 4.64 7.56
CA CYS A 69 -0.84 3.46 8.40
C CYS A 69 0.39 2.70 7.91
N THR A 70 1.36 2.45 8.80
CA THR A 70 2.53 1.65 8.43
C THR A 70 2.10 0.21 8.18
N ILE A 71 2.93 -0.55 7.45
CA ILE A 71 2.67 -1.98 7.20
C ILE A 71 2.56 -2.72 8.53
N ALA A 72 3.45 -2.43 9.49
CA ALA A 72 3.42 -3.02 10.82
C ALA A 72 2.11 -2.71 11.57
N ASP A 73 1.62 -1.48 11.47
CA ASP A 73 0.34 -1.10 12.09
C ASP A 73 -0.87 -1.77 11.43
N ALA A 74 -0.79 -2.01 10.11
CA ALA A 74 -1.84 -2.72 9.38
C ALA A 74 -1.87 -4.22 9.72
N LEU A 75 -0.70 -4.85 9.92
CA LEU A 75 -0.58 -6.25 10.33
C LEU A 75 -1.17 -6.49 11.73
N ARG A 76 -1.04 -5.52 12.63
CA ARG A 76 -1.61 -5.57 13.99
C ARG A 76 -3.12 -5.31 14.03
N ASP A 77 -3.75 -4.92 12.92
CA ASP A 77 -5.18 -4.61 12.91
C ASP A 77 -6.01 -5.89 13.14
N PRO A 78 -7.05 -5.87 14.01
CA PRO A 78 -7.86 -7.06 14.32
C PRO A 78 -8.42 -7.79 13.09
N TYR A 79 -8.65 -7.05 11.99
CA TYR A 79 -9.13 -7.62 10.73
C TYR A 79 -8.10 -8.54 10.05
N VAL A 80 -6.80 -8.20 10.11
CA VAL A 80 -5.70 -8.93 9.46
C VAL A 80 -4.96 -9.85 10.43
N ASN A 81 -4.92 -9.49 11.72
CA ASN A 81 -4.14 -10.17 12.74
C ASN A 81 -4.50 -11.65 12.94
N CYS A 82 -5.72 -12.07 12.57
CA CYS A 82 -6.11 -13.48 12.60
C CYS A 82 -5.28 -14.38 11.66
N TRP A 83 -4.64 -13.80 10.65
CA TRP A 83 -3.71 -14.49 9.74
C TRP A 83 -2.24 -14.22 10.08
N HIS A 84 -1.98 -13.43 11.13
CA HIS A 84 -0.62 -13.06 11.51
C HIS A 84 0.14 -14.28 12.02
N GLN A 85 1.32 -14.48 11.45
CA GLN A 85 2.27 -15.50 11.86
C GLN A 85 3.62 -14.82 12.06
N GLU A 86 4.11 -14.80 13.30
CA GLU A 86 5.37 -14.15 13.68
C GLU A 86 6.57 -14.66 12.86
N GLN A 87 6.51 -15.91 12.41
CA GLN A 87 7.52 -16.54 11.56
C GLN A 87 7.57 -15.95 10.14
N LEU A 88 6.45 -15.46 9.62
CA LEU A 88 6.39 -14.83 8.29
C LEU A 88 6.82 -13.36 8.35
N GLU A 89 6.52 -12.66 9.45
CA GLU A 89 6.93 -11.27 9.64
C GLU A 89 8.45 -11.13 9.80
N ASN A 90 9.06 -12.02 10.57
CA ASN A 90 10.50 -12.03 10.83
C ASN A 90 11.27 -12.98 9.91
N ALA A 91 10.66 -13.40 8.79
CA ALA A 91 11.35 -14.24 7.83
C ALA A 91 12.65 -13.55 7.39
N PRO A 92 13.81 -14.23 7.47
CA PRO A 92 15.07 -13.63 7.08
C PRO A 92 14.96 -13.21 5.62
N LEU A 93 15.39 -11.98 5.31
CA LEU A 93 15.47 -11.53 3.93
C LEU A 93 16.33 -12.53 3.16
N THR A 94 15.78 -13.15 2.13
CA THR A 94 16.55 -13.95 1.18
C THR A 94 17.57 -13.02 0.53
N SER A 95 18.85 -13.27 0.80
CA SER A 95 19.97 -12.51 0.24
C SER A 95 20.10 -12.72 -1.28
N PRO A 96 20.63 -11.73 -2.03
CA PRO A 96 20.84 -10.33 -1.65
C PRO A 96 19.53 -9.56 -1.77
N GLY A 97 19.24 -8.70 -0.79
CA GLY A 97 18.16 -7.73 -0.93
C GLY A 97 18.37 -6.83 -2.15
N TYR A 98 17.28 -6.23 -2.65
CA TYR A 98 17.34 -5.36 -3.81
C TYR A 98 18.39 -4.25 -3.68
N ASP A 99 19.39 -4.26 -4.55
CA ASP A 99 20.42 -3.23 -4.60
C ASP A 99 19.89 -1.98 -5.33
N ARG A 100 19.56 -0.95 -4.55
CA ARG A 100 19.10 0.34 -5.05
C ARG A 100 20.16 1.09 -5.88
N SER A 101 21.42 0.66 -5.84
CA SER A 101 22.46 1.21 -6.73
C SER A 101 22.18 0.90 -8.20
N LEU A 102 21.43 -0.18 -8.48
CA LEU A 102 21.02 -0.56 -9.83
C LEU A 102 20.05 0.46 -10.45
N ASP A 103 19.20 1.11 -9.66
CA ASP A 103 18.25 2.12 -10.14
C ASP A 103 18.94 3.39 -10.67
N ALA A 104 20.10 3.72 -10.09
CA ALA A 104 20.86 4.89 -10.47
C ALA A 104 21.68 4.67 -11.76
N ASN A 105 21.86 3.41 -12.17
CA ASN A 105 22.68 3.05 -13.32
C ASN A 105 21.95 3.32 -14.64
N LYS A 106 22.32 4.43 -15.29
CA LYS A 106 21.86 4.74 -16.66
C LYS A 106 22.72 4.01 -17.68
N LEU A 107 22.52 2.70 -17.82
CA LEU A 107 23.17 1.91 -18.87
C LEU A 107 22.55 2.25 -20.23
N PRO A 108 23.34 2.31 -21.33
CA PRO A 108 22.81 2.47 -22.68
C PRO A 108 22.04 1.22 -23.12
N LEU A 109 21.07 1.37 -24.04
CA LEU A 109 20.16 0.28 -24.46
C LEU A 109 20.90 -0.98 -24.99
N SER A 110 22.08 -0.79 -25.59
CA SER A 110 22.94 -1.88 -26.05
C SER A 110 23.46 -2.76 -24.92
N GLU A 111 23.73 -2.18 -23.75
CA GLU A 111 24.20 -2.92 -22.57
C GLU A 111 23.05 -3.62 -21.83
N TRP A 112 21.86 -3.03 -21.83
CA TRP A 112 20.64 -3.69 -21.34
C TRP A 112 20.27 -4.94 -22.14
N LYS A 113 20.53 -4.92 -23.46
CA LYS A 113 20.20 -6.02 -24.38
C LYS A 113 21.26 -7.10 -24.46
N CYS A 114 22.45 -6.88 -23.90
CA CYS A 114 23.55 -7.82 -24.00
C CYS A 114 23.41 -8.91 -22.93
N ASP A 115 23.74 -10.16 -23.28
CA ASP A 115 23.66 -11.36 -22.42
C ASP A 115 24.42 -11.24 -21.07
N ASN A 116 25.27 -10.22 -20.93
CA ASN A 116 25.95 -9.89 -19.70
C ASN A 116 25.08 -9.20 -18.64
N PHE A 117 23.89 -8.69 -18.97
CA PHE A 117 22.99 -8.08 -17.98
C PHE A 117 22.59 -9.09 -16.90
N LEU A 118 22.17 -10.29 -17.29
CA LEU A 118 21.84 -11.37 -16.36
C LEU A 118 23.07 -11.83 -15.57
N SER A 119 24.25 -11.84 -16.20
CA SER A 119 25.51 -12.17 -15.52
C SER A 119 25.91 -11.11 -14.47
N ARG A 120 25.54 -9.84 -14.65
CA ARG A 120 25.79 -8.77 -13.67
C ARG A 120 24.83 -8.82 -12.49
N ILE A 121 23.58 -9.23 -12.72
CA ILE A 121 22.60 -9.44 -11.63
C ILE A 121 22.98 -10.65 -10.78
N LEU A 122 23.45 -11.74 -11.40
CA LEU A 122 23.72 -13.01 -10.71
C LEU A 122 25.15 -13.14 -10.14
N LYS A 123 26.07 -12.22 -10.45
CA LYS A 123 27.47 -12.24 -9.93
C LYS A 123 27.69 -11.36 -8.69
N ASN A 124 26.66 -10.69 -8.19
CA ASN A 124 26.74 -9.90 -6.96
C ASN A 124 26.42 -10.71 -5.69
N ASP A 125 26.52 -12.04 -5.77
CA ASP A 125 26.60 -12.98 -4.63
C ASP A 125 28.05 -13.31 -4.29
#